data_AF-A0A8T5E5D5-F1
#
_entry.id   AF-A0A8T5E5D5-F1
#
_cell.length_a   1.000
_cell.length_b   1.000
_cell.length_c   1.000
_cell.angle_alpha   90.00
_cell.angle_beta   90.00
_cell.angle_gamma   90.00
#
_symmetry.space_group_name_H-M   'P 1'
#
loop_
_entity.id
_entity.type
_entity.pdbx_description
1 polymer ?
#
loop_
_entity_poly.entity_id
_entity_poly.type
_entity_poly.pdbx_seq_one_letter_code
_entity_poly.pdbx_strand_id
1 'polypeptide(L)'
;MKMMLTAISTIAVLLLASSSVTSASAEVPSWIKNNAGWWADGTIDDDSFVQGIQFLVREGVMKIPPTTQGVSSSNEIPSWIKNNAGWWADGSIDDDSFIQGIQFLVEGGIMKILPEQASDVAKQATQKTSSDKSKSSGSDSVIASLEDELEKCSEIKKSYKRLDCEKPIKQEILVHTYKTGAELFQVGPINYYWFGVNSEGNEFEISPTGQPILSVRMLAENTSSDILGLNCTSPAICNYDVWDGSKSFKYSGMDFTSGQINLNPGTSKEFNILFGPNIGYGGTQFEYDSSKSYEFRISEPFGSLNIHLDLE
;
A
#
# COMPACT_ATOMS: atom_id res chain seq x y z
N MET A 1 77.20 5.43 -37.78
CA MET A 1 76.79 4.41 -36.78
C MET A 1 75.49 4.91 -36.17
N LYS A 2 74.29 4.51 -36.60
CA LYS A 2 73.68 3.16 -36.62
C LYS A 2 73.81 2.46 -35.27
N MET A 3 72.72 2.47 -34.50
CA MET A 3 72.10 1.39 -33.70
C MET A 3 71.02 2.05 -32.81
N MET A 4 69.75 2.04 -33.22
CA MET A 4 68.76 0.95 -33.08
C MET A 4 68.06 0.94 -31.71
N LEU A 5 66.74 1.21 -31.78
CA LEU A 5 65.61 0.58 -31.05
C LEU A 5 65.67 0.57 -29.51
N THR A 6 64.66 0.99 -28.76
CA THR A 6 63.26 0.53 -28.85
C THR A 6 62.30 1.53 -28.21
N ALA A 7 61.27 1.93 -28.93
CA ALA A 7 60.02 2.41 -28.35
C ALA A 7 59.17 1.19 -27.97
N ILE A 8 58.76 1.08 -26.71
CA ILE A 8 57.64 0.22 -26.33
C ILE A 8 56.62 1.14 -25.65
N SER A 9 55.60 1.42 -26.46
CA SER A 9 54.37 2.10 -26.12
C SER A 9 53.61 1.28 -25.08
N THR A 10 53.60 1.71 -23.83
CA THR A 10 52.66 1.20 -22.83
C THR A 10 51.33 1.93 -23.02
N ILE A 11 50.47 1.35 -23.87
CA ILE A 11 49.06 1.70 -23.90
C ILE A 11 48.45 1.06 -22.64
N ALA A 12 48.19 1.89 -21.64
CA ALA A 12 47.29 1.55 -20.55
C ALA A 12 45.90 1.39 -21.15
N VAL A 13 45.50 0.15 -21.44
CA VAL A 13 44.11 -0.18 -21.74
C VAL A 13 43.35 -0.05 -20.43
N LEU A 14 42.84 1.15 -20.15
CA LEU A 14 41.76 1.35 -19.19
C LEU A 14 40.54 0.61 -19.76
N LEU A 15 40.34 -0.62 -19.26
CA LEU A 15 39.05 -1.29 -19.30
C LEU A 15 38.06 -0.43 -18.51
N LEU A 16 37.39 0.50 -19.20
CA LEU A 16 36.14 1.08 -18.75
C LEU A 16 35.10 -0.04 -18.80
N ALA A 17 35.09 -0.87 -17.75
CA ALA A 17 33.91 -1.65 -17.42
C ALA A 17 32.82 -0.63 -17.03
N SER A 18 31.99 -0.26 -18.00
CA SER A 18 30.73 0.41 -17.73
C SER A 18 29.85 -0.56 -16.97
N SER A 19 29.98 -0.55 -15.65
CA SER A 19 29.07 -1.18 -14.70
C SER A 19 27.69 -0.61 -14.99
N SER A 20 26.90 -1.34 -15.76
CA SER A 20 25.49 -1.08 -15.94
C SER A 20 24.86 -1.45 -14.59
N VAL A 21 24.72 -0.45 -13.71
CA VAL A 21 23.98 -0.62 -12.46
C VAL A 21 22.55 -0.91 -12.88
N THR A 22 22.19 -2.19 -12.89
CA THR A 22 20.79 -2.58 -13.01
C THR A 22 20.16 -2.17 -11.69
N SER A 23 19.59 -0.97 -11.65
CA SER A 23 18.66 -0.57 -10.61
C SER A 23 17.46 -1.50 -10.74
N ALA A 24 17.43 -2.53 -9.91
CA ALA A 24 16.19 -3.25 -9.66
C ALA A 24 15.21 -2.21 -9.11
N SER A 25 14.17 -1.87 -9.86
CA SER A 25 13.12 -0.98 -9.37
C SER A 25 12.60 -1.59 -8.08
N ALA A 26 12.75 -0.86 -6.99
CA ALA A 26 12.17 -1.26 -5.73
C ALA A 26 10.69 -0.92 -5.82
N GLU A 27 9.89 -1.91 -6.21
CA GLU A 27 8.44 -1.79 -6.23
C GLU A 27 7.97 -1.66 -4.78
N VAL A 28 7.45 -0.49 -4.43
CA VAL A 28 6.96 -0.22 -3.08
C VAL A 28 5.47 -0.55 -3.06
N PRO A 29 5.02 -1.46 -2.19
CA PRO A 29 3.60 -1.77 -2.09
C PRO A 29 2.73 -0.51 -1.96
N SER A 30 1.70 -0.43 -2.80
CA SER A 30 0.90 0.79 -2.95
C SER A 30 0.23 1.26 -1.66
N TRP A 31 -0.05 0.35 -0.71
CA TRP A 31 -0.65 0.70 0.58
C TRP A 31 0.26 1.59 1.44
N ILE A 32 1.58 1.58 1.21
CA ILE A 32 2.52 2.43 1.96
C ILE A 32 2.33 3.91 1.61
N LYS A 33 1.79 4.21 0.42
CA LYS A 33 1.49 5.57 -0.06
C LYS A 33 0.49 6.30 0.85
N ASN A 34 -0.49 5.59 1.42
CA ASN A 34 -1.45 6.19 2.34
C ASN A 34 -0.76 6.73 3.60
N ASN A 35 0.21 5.99 4.16
CA ASN A 35 0.99 6.42 5.31
C ASN A 35 1.87 7.64 5.00
N ALA A 36 2.43 7.70 3.79
CA ALA A 36 3.19 8.87 3.34
C ALA A 36 2.30 10.11 3.16
N GLY A 37 1.06 9.94 2.69
CA GLY A 37 0.08 11.01 2.61
C GLY A 37 -0.30 11.54 3.99
N TRP A 38 -0.63 10.64 4.94
CA TRP A 38 -0.94 11.04 6.31
C TRP A 38 0.23 11.69 7.03
N TRP A 39 1.46 11.26 6.75
CA TRP A 39 2.64 11.95 7.24
C TRP A 39 2.74 13.36 6.66
N ALA A 40 2.61 13.51 5.34
CA ALA A 40 2.67 14.81 4.68
C ALA A 40 1.63 15.81 5.20
N ASP A 41 0.41 15.33 5.45
CA ASP A 41 -0.70 16.12 6.02
C ASP A 41 -0.56 16.40 7.53
N GLY A 42 0.47 15.85 8.17
CA GLY A 42 0.72 16.02 9.61
C GLY A 42 -0.20 15.22 10.52
N THR A 43 -0.92 14.25 9.97
CA THR A 43 -1.74 13.29 10.73
C THR A 43 -0.87 12.25 11.42
N ILE A 44 0.21 11.82 10.76
CA ILE A 44 1.29 11.01 11.35
C ILE A 44 2.46 11.94 11.68
N ASP A 45 3.01 11.80 12.89
CA ASP A 45 4.20 12.54 13.30
C ASP A 45 5.49 11.94 12.69
N ASP A 46 6.57 12.72 12.71
CA ASP A 46 7.83 12.36 12.07
C ASP A 46 8.46 11.08 12.65
N ASP A 47 8.36 10.86 13.96
CA ASP A 47 8.93 9.67 14.62
C ASP A 47 8.15 8.42 14.23
N SER A 48 6.81 8.49 14.21
CA SER A 48 5.94 7.40 13.79
C SER A 48 6.18 7.01 12.33
N PHE A 49 6.31 7.99 11.43
CA PHE A 49 6.60 7.73 10.02
C PHE A 49 7.98 7.08 9.84
N VAL A 50 9.01 7.61 10.51
CA VAL A 50 10.38 7.07 10.45
C VAL A 50 10.44 5.63 10.95
N GLN A 51 9.77 5.31 12.07
CA GLN A 51 9.68 3.94 12.58
C GLN A 51 9.00 3.00 11.58
N GLY A 52 7.93 3.45 10.93
CA GLY A 52 7.26 2.71 9.87
C GLY A 52 8.21 2.39 8.70
N ILE A 53 8.94 3.38 8.18
CA ILE A 53 9.90 3.16 7.09
C ILE A 53 11.04 2.22 7.53
N GLN A 54 11.60 2.40 8.72
CA GLN A 54 12.65 1.51 9.25
C GLN A 54 12.18 0.07 9.32
N PHE A 55 10.94 -0.15 9.77
CA PHE A 55 10.33 -1.47 9.81
C PHE A 55 10.18 -2.05 8.40
N LEU A 56 9.61 -1.29 7.45
CA LEU A 56 9.38 -1.75 6.08
C LEU A 56 10.68 -2.14 5.37
N VAL A 57 11.76 -1.39 5.60
CA VAL A 57 13.07 -1.72 5.03
C VAL A 57 13.68 -2.95 5.68
N ARG A 58 13.54 -3.09 7.00
CA ARG A 58 14.05 -4.25 7.75
C ARG A 58 13.36 -5.55 7.36
N GLU A 59 12.04 -5.53 7.20
CA GLU A 59 11.24 -6.69 6.79
C GLU A 59 11.34 -6.99 5.28
N GLY A 60 12.05 -6.16 4.51
CA GLY A 60 12.21 -6.33 3.07
C GLY A 60 10.97 -6.02 2.24
N VAL A 61 9.93 -5.45 2.87
CA VAL A 61 8.70 -4.96 2.22
C VAL A 61 9.02 -3.75 1.35
N MET A 62 9.90 -2.88 1.82
CA MET A 62 10.45 -1.76 1.05
C MET A 62 11.94 -2.00 0.80
N LYS A 63 12.34 -2.09 -0.46
CA LYS A 63 13.77 -2.17 -0.80
C LYS A 63 14.32 -0.77 -1.01
N ILE A 64 15.46 -0.47 -0.43
CA ILE A 64 16.23 0.72 -0.78
C ILE A 64 17.56 0.29 -1.38
N PRO A 65 18.10 1.03 -2.37
CA PRO A 65 19.43 0.74 -2.87
C PRO A 65 20.46 0.82 -1.74
N PRO A 66 21.60 0.10 -1.83
CA PRO A 66 22.63 0.12 -0.80
C PRO A 66 23.07 1.55 -0.46
N THR A 67 22.85 1.97 0.78
CA THR A 67 23.11 3.33 1.25
C THR A 67 24.00 3.30 2.50
N THR A 68 25.00 4.17 2.54
CA THR A 68 25.91 4.28 3.70
C THR A 68 25.25 5.13 4.78
N GLN A 69 25.19 4.62 6.01
CA GLN A 69 24.64 5.38 7.13
C GLN A 69 25.57 6.52 7.55
N GLY A 70 25.00 7.74 7.59
CA GLY A 70 25.69 8.91 8.09
C GLY A 70 25.59 9.11 9.61
N VAL A 71 26.13 10.23 10.06
CA VAL A 71 26.04 10.70 11.45
C VAL A 71 25.45 12.10 11.41
N SER A 72 24.26 12.28 12.00
CA SER A 72 23.61 13.59 12.04
C SER A 72 23.94 14.35 13.34
N SER A 73 23.86 15.68 13.26
CA SER A 73 23.84 16.59 14.43
C SER A 73 22.42 17.02 14.81
N SER A 74 21.41 16.66 14.00
CA SER A 74 19.99 16.89 14.24
C SER A 74 19.16 15.69 13.78
N ASN A 75 18.00 15.49 14.41
CA ASN A 75 17.00 14.48 14.00
C ASN A 75 15.83 15.11 13.22
N GLU A 76 15.94 16.37 12.84
CA GLU A 76 14.87 17.11 12.18
C GLU A 76 14.78 16.72 10.70
N ILE A 77 13.59 16.32 10.27
CA ILE A 77 13.34 15.92 8.88
C ILE A 77 13.13 17.19 8.03
N PRO A 78 13.91 17.40 6.95
CA PRO A 78 13.69 18.53 6.07
C PRO A 78 12.30 18.50 5.43
N SER A 79 11.62 19.65 5.42
CA SER A 79 10.24 19.75 4.90
C SER A 79 10.08 19.31 3.44
N TRP A 80 11.14 19.38 2.63
CA TRP A 80 11.10 18.91 1.24
C TRP A 80 10.91 17.38 1.14
N ILE A 81 11.41 16.61 2.11
CA ILE A 81 11.19 15.15 2.16
C ILE A 81 9.71 14.87 2.44
N LYS A 82 9.11 15.63 3.36
CA LYS A 82 7.70 15.53 3.72
C LYS A 82 6.78 15.90 2.55
N ASN A 83 7.15 16.94 1.79
CA ASN A 83 6.47 17.29 0.55
C ASN A 83 6.57 16.17 -0.51
N ASN A 84 7.75 15.55 -0.66
CA ASN A 84 7.93 14.43 -1.57
C ASN A 84 7.07 13.22 -1.18
N ALA A 85 6.88 12.95 0.11
CA ALA A 85 5.98 11.90 0.58
C ALA A 85 4.53 12.17 0.20
N GLY A 86 4.06 13.42 0.32
CA GLY A 86 2.74 13.81 -0.17
C GLY A 86 2.61 13.63 -1.68
N TRP A 87 3.59 14.09 -2.45
CA TRP A 87 3.61 13.89 -3.90
C TRP A 87 3.67 12.42 -4.31
N TRP A 88 4.35 11.58 -3.53
CA TRP A 88 4.39 10.14 -3.77
C TRP A 88 3.06 9.47 -3.45
N ALA A 89 2.43 9.88 -2.35
CA ALA A 89 1.09 9.43 -1.96
C ALA A 89 0.04 9.75 -3.03
N ASP A 90 0.14 10.95 -3.60
CA ASP A 90 -0.73 11.43 -4.68
C ASP A 90 -0.36 10.88 -6.07
N GLY A 91 0.67 10.02 -6.17
CA GLY A 91 1.16 9.45 -7.43
C GLY A 91 1.84 10.46 -8.37
N SER A 92 2.20 11.65 -7.88
CA SER A 92 2.90 12.70 -8.64
C SER A 92 4.39 12.42 -8.83
N ILE A 93 4.98 11.59 -7.99
CA ILE A 93 6.34 11.06 -8.17
C ILE A 93 6.33 9.53 -8.05
N ASP A 94 7.28 8.89 -8.70
CA ASP A 94 7.45 7.44 -8.67
C ASP A 94 8.11 6.94 -7.38
N ASP A 95 8.09 5.62 -7.20
CA ASP A 95 8.66 4.96 -6.02
C ASP A 95 10.16 5.24 -5.90
N ASP A 96 10.89 5.29 -7.02
CA ASP A 96 12.33 5.60 -7.05
C ASP A 96 12.61 7.03 -6.52
N SER A 97 11.78 8.02 -6.88
CA SER A 97 11.91 9.39 -6.38
C SER A 97 11.63 9.51 -4.88
N PHE A 98 10.65 8.76 -4.36
CA PHE A 98 10.40 8.69 -2.93
C PHE A 98 11.54 7.99 -2.19
N ILE A 99 12.02 6.87 -2.72
CA ILE A 99 13.15 6.10 -2.17
C ILE A 99 14.41 6.95 -2.09
N GLN A 100 14.70 7.80 -3.08
CA GLN A 100 15.83 8.74 -3.00
C GLN A 100 15.74 9.68 -1.79
N GLY A 101 14.53 10.10 -1.42
CA GLY A 101 14.29 10.86 -0.18
C GLY A 101 14.62 10.04 1.07
N ILE A 102 14.23 8.77 1.11
CA ILE A 102 14.59 7.87 2.20
C ILE A 102 16.10 7.66 2.28
N GLN A 103 16.78 7.46 1.14
CA GLN A 103 18.24 7.35 1.09
C GLN A 103 18.92 8.60 1.65
N PHE A 104 18.43 9.79 1.33
CA PHE A 104 18.95 11.03 1.89
C PHE A 104 18.87 11.07 3.42
N LEU A 105 17.77 10.60 4.02
CA LEU A 105 17.62 10.53 5.47
C LEU A 105 18.65 9.57 6.11
N VAL A 106 18.94 8.46 5.44
CA VAL A 106 19.93 7.46 5.89
C VAL A 106 21.36 7.98 5.73
N GLU A 107 21.70 8.58 4.59
CA GLU A 107 23.01 9.19 4.33
C GLU A 107 23.29 10.38 5.24
N GLY A 108 22.26 11.17 5.57
CA GLY A 108 22.36 12.28 6.50
C GLY A 108 22.46 11.84 7.97
N GLY A 109 22.22 10.57 8.27
CA GLY A 109 22.19 10.04 9.64
C GLY A 109 20.94 10.41 10.44
N ILE A 110 19.94 11.03 9.80
CA ILE A 110 18.64 11.41 10.39
C ILE A 110 17.81 10.16 10.66
N MET A 111 17.89 9.17 9.78
CA MET A 111 17.27 7.84 9.93
C MET A 111 18.35 6.77 10.02
N LYS A 112 18.23 5.85 10.98
CA LYS A 112 19.13 4.69 11.12
C LYS A 112 18.39 3.39 10.86
N ILE A 113 18.93 2.53 10.02
CA ILE A 113 18.39 1.20 9.73
C ILE A 113 19.28 0.20 10.47
N LEU A 114 18.92 -0.10 11.72
CA LEU A 114 19.68 -1.03 12.53
C LEU A 114 19.12 -2.45 12.34
N PRO A 115 19.97 -3.46 12.09
CA PRO A 115 19.56 -4.84 12.28
C PRO A 115 19.23 -5.05 13.76
N GLU A 116 18.10 -5.72 14.02
CA GLU A 116 17.57 -5.96 15.36
C GLU A 116 18.65 -6.55 16.28
N GLN A 117 18.86 -5.92 17.44
CA GLN A 117 19.60 -6.52 18.54
C GLN A 117 18.62 -7.29 19.43
N ALA A 118 18.63 -8.60 19.24
CA ALA A 118 18.14 -9.70 20.09
C ALA A 118 17.13 -9.41 21.23
N SER A 119 15.92 -9.95 21.06
CA SER A 119 15.38 -10.90 22.04
C SER A 119 14.74 -12.09 21.31
N ASP A 120 15.12 -13.30 21.74
CA ASP A 120 14.86 -14.63 21.18
C ASP A 120 13.36 -14.90 20.88
N VAL A 121 12.93 -15.58 19.81
CA VAL A 121 13.19 -16.99 19.46
C VAL A 121 12.87 -17.20 17.97
N ALA A 122 13.83 -17.73 17.21
CA ALA A 122 13.64 -18.31 15.89
C ALA A 122 13.70 -19.84 15.94
N LYS A 123 12.90 -20.51 15.10
CA LYS A 123 13.12 -21.77 14.36
C LYS A 123 11.74 -22.41 14.03
N GLN A 124 11.42 -22.89 12.83
CA GLN A 124 12.07 -22.98 11.53
C GLN A 124 10.98 -23.42 10.52
N ALA A 125 10.96 -22.83 9.34
CA ALA A 125 10.11 -23.21 8.21
C ALA A 125 10.85 -24.15 7.24
N THR A 126 10.11 -24.98 6.49
CA THR A 126 10.36 -25.45 5.09
C THR A 126 9.26 -26.46 4.69
N GLN A 127 8.67 -26.55 3.47
CA GLN A 127 8.89 -25.95 2.15
C GLN A 127 7.78 -26.42 1.15
N LYS A 128 7.65 -25.72 0.00
CA LYS A 128 7.01 -26.06 -1.31
C LYS A 128 5.50 -25.80 -1.49
N THR A 129 4.95 -25.38 -2.65
CA THR A 129 5.39 -24.83 -3.97
C THR A 129 4.08 -24.47 -4.73
N SER A 130 4.15 -23.40 -5.55
CA SER A 130 3.38 -22.99 -6.76
C SER A 130 2.27 -23.92 -7.29
N SER A 131 1.14 -23.49 -7.86
CA SER A 131 0.86 -22.57 -8.99
C SER A 131 -0.68 -22.56 -9.17
N ASP A 132 -1.38 -21.56 -9.70
CA ASP A 132 -1.41 -21.17 -11.12
C ASP A 132 -2.34 -19.96 -11.36
N LYS A 133 -2.13 -19.29 -12.50
CA LYS A 133 -2.67 -17.98 -12.90
C LYS A 133 -3.84 -18.13 -13.89
N SER A 134 -4.65 -17.06 -14.01
CA SER A 134 -5.54 -16.65 -15.13
C SER A 134 -7.03 -17.04 -15.01
N LYS A 135 -8.02 -16.25 -15.46
CA LYS A 135 -8.07 -15.37 -16.65
C LYS A 135 -9.35 -14.47 -16.70
N SER A 136 -9.17 -13.28 -17.30
CA SER A 136 -10.04 -12.22 -17.85
C SER A 136 -11.48 -12.51 -18.35
N SER A 137 -12.34 -11.48 -18.49
CA SER A 137 -12.50 -10.72 -19.77
C SER A 137 -13.74 -9.81 -19.85
N GLY A 138 -13.57 -8.62 -20.44
CA GLY A 138 -14.60 -7.83 -21.11
C GLY A 138 -14.10 -6.41 -21.37
N SER A 139 -13.79 -6.05 -22.62
CA SER A 139 -13.47 -4.66 -22.98
C SER A 139 -14.73 -3.82 -22.83
N ASP A 140 -14.90 -3.22 -21.66
CA ASP A 140 -16.01 -2.35 -21.38
C ASP A 140 -15.86 -1.06 -22.19
N SER A 141 -16.78 -0.81 -23.11
CA SER A 141 -16.75 0.39 -23.96
C SER A 141 -16.81 1.69 -23.16
N VAL A 142 -17.40 1.65 -21.95
CA VAL A 142 -17.46 2.80 -21.04
C VAL A 142 -16.07 3.07 -20.46
N ILE A 143 -15.41 2.04 -19.92
CA ILE A 143 -14.05 2.19 -19.39
C ILE A 143 -13.10 2.65 -20.49
N ALA A 144 -13.16 2.07 -21.69
CA ALA A 144 -12.31 2.49 -22.80
C ALA A 144 -12.47 3.99 -23.14
N SER A 145 -13.71 4.51 -23.11
CA SER A 145 -13.95 5.94 -23.34
C SER A 145 -13.41 6.84 -22.22
N LEU A 146 -13.48 6.39 -20.97
CA LEU A 146 -12.95 7.10 -19.81
C LEU A 146 -11.40 7.07 -19.80
N GLU A 147 -10.80 5.95 -20.18
CA GLU A 147 -9.34 5.82 -20.34
C GLU A 147 -8.81 6.77 -21.43
N ASP A 148 -9.53 6.90 -22.55
CA ASP A 148 -9.20 7.88 -23.60
C ASP A 148 -9.30 9.33 -23.10
N GLU A 149 -10.23 9.65 -22.19
CA GLU A 149 -10.32 10.97 -21.55
C GLU A 149 -9.19 11.18 -20.52
N LEU A 150 -8.82 10.13 -19.79
CA LEU A 150 -7.72 10.16 -18.83
C LEU A 150 -6.39 10.45 -19.54
N GLU A 151 -6.17 9.89 -20.73
CA GLU A 151 -4.97 10.15 -21.53
C GLU A 151 -4.89 11.64 -21.94
N LYS A 152 -6.02 12.27 -22.28
CA LYS A 152 -6.04 13.72 -22.57
C LYS A 152 -5.66 14.56 -21.35
N CYS A 153 -5.98 14.10 -20.14
CA CYS A 153 -5.55 14.77 -18.92
C CYS A 153 -4.01 14.71 -18.74
N SER A 154 -3.37 13.61 -19.17
CA SER A 154 -1.91 13.41 -19.05
C SER A 154 -1.11 14.53 -19.74
N GLU A 155 -1.64 15.06 -20.84
CA GLU A 155 -1.04 16.17 -21.61
C GLU A 155 -0.99 17.50 -20.85
N ILE A 156 -1.78 17.66 -19.78
CA ILE A 156 -1.83 18.88 -18.98
C ILE A 156 -0.51 19.06 -18.21
N LYS A 157 0.24 20.11 -18.55
CA LYS A 157 1.57 20.39 -17.96
C LYS A 157 1.54 20.81 -16.49
N LYS A 158 0.46 21.45 -16.04
CA LYS A 158 0.34 21.92 -14.65
C LYS A 158 -0.25 20.81 -13.81
N SER A 159 0.52 20.32 -12.84
CA SER A 159 0.17 19.17 -11.99
C SER A 159 -1.22 19.27 -11.36
N TYR A 160 -1.56 20.39 -10.69
CA TYR A 160 -2.87 20.54 -10.07
C TYR A 160 -4.03 20.48 -11.07
N LYS A 161 -3.87 21.06 -12.27
CA LYS A 161 -4.89 21.02 -13.33
C LYS A 161 -5.03 19.63 -13.92
N ARG A 162 -3.93 18.88 -14.00
CA ARG A 162 -3.95 17.47 -14.40
C ARG A 162 -4.71 16.66 -13.36
N LEU A 163 -4.40 16.82 -12.07
CA LEU A 163 -5.09 16.13 -11.00
C LEU A 163 -6.59 16.43 -10.96
N ASP A 164 -6.98 17.70 -11.11
CA ASP A 164 -8.39 18.11 -11.18
C ASP A 164 -9.13 17.46 -12.38
N CYS A 165 -8.41 17.21 -13.49
CA CYS A 165 -8.92 16.52 -14.67
C CYS A 165 -9.02 15.00 -14.44
N GLU A 166 -7.97 14.38 -13.90
CA GLU A 166 -7.88 12.92 -13.72
C GLU A 166 -8.79 12.40 -12.60
N LYS A 167 -8.92 13.14 -11.50
CA LYS A 167 -9.61 12.68 -10.29
C LYS A 167 -11.06 12.23 -10.53
N PRO A 168 -11.94 13.01 -11.19
CA PRO A 168 -13.30 12.56 -11.47
C PRO A 168 -13.33 11.34 -12.40
N ILE A 169 -12.47 11.29 -13.41
CA ILE A 169 -12.41 10.17 -14.38
C ILE A 169 -11.96 8.87 -13.69
N LYS A 170 -10.88 8.92 -12.89
CA LYS A 170 -10.41 7.77 -12.12
C LYS A 170 -11.47 7.29 -11.14
N GLN A 171 -12.22 8.20 -10.52
CA GLN A 171 -13.33 7.85 -9.64
C GLN A 171 -14.46 7.16 -10.40
N GLU A 172 -14.81 7.62 -11.61
CA GLU A 172 -15.83 6.98 -12.45
C GLU A 172 -15.40 5.60 -12.92
N ILE A 173 -14.15 5.44 -13.39
CA ILE A 173 -13.59 4.13 -13.75
C ILE A 173 -13.65 3.18 -12.56
N LEU A 174 -13.19 3.63 -11.38
CA LEU A 174 -13.22 2.84 -10.16
C LEU A 174 -14.63 2.35 -9.83
N VAL A 175 -15.60 3.26 -9.77
CA VAL A 175 -16.99 2.93 -9.46
C VAL A 175 -17.59 1.98 -10.49
N HIS A 176 -17.31 2.21 -11.78
CA HIS A 176 -17.80 1.37 -12.87
C HIS A 176 -17.24 -0.05 -12.76
N THR A 177 -15.92 -0.19 -12.60
CA THR A 177 -15.22 -1.47 -12.42
C THR A 177 -15.86 -2.29 -11.30
N TYR A 178 -16.06 -1.71 -10.12
CA TYR A 178 -16.74 -2.37 -9.00
C TYR A 178 -18.18 -2.77 -9.37
N LYS A 179 -18.98 -1.86 -9.92
CA LYS A 179 -20.40 -2.14 -10.23
C LYS A 179 -20.60 -3.21 -11.29
N THR A 180 -19.65 -3.40 -12.20
CA THR A 180 -19.75 -4.40 -13.27
C THR A 180 -19.11 -5.73 -12.94
N GLY A 181 -18.09 -5.73 -12.07
CA GLY A 181 -17.25 -6.91 -11.84
C GLY A 181 -17.33 -7.52 -10.43
N ALA A 182 -17.79 -6.76 -9.44
CA ALA A 182 -17.80 -7.19 -8.05
C ALA A 182 -19.18 -7.73 -7.62
N GLU A 183 -19.19 -8.56 -6.58
CA GLU A 183 -20.42 -9.00 -5.95
C GLU A 183 -21.05 -7.88 -5.12
N LEU A 184 -22.38 -7.76 -5.18
CA LEU A 184 -23.16 -6.75 -4.48
C LEU A 184 -23.73 -7.30 -3.17
N PHE A 185 -23.44 -6.61 -2.08
CA PHE A 185 -23.93 -6.87 -0.74
C PHE A 185 -24.67 -5.66 -0.19
N GLN A 186 -25.96 -5.81 0.13
CA GLN A 186 -26.77 -4.69 0.63
C GLN A 186 -26.90 -4.72 2.15
N VAL A 187 -26.60 -3.60 2.80
CA VAL A 187 -26.80 -3.39 4.25
C VAL A 187 -27.58 -2.10 4.46
N GLY A 188 -28.89 -2.24 4.65
CA GLY A 188 -29.79 -1.09 4.73
C GLY A 188 -29.68 -0.21 3.47
N PRO A 189 -29.41 1.10 3.61
CA PRO A 189 -29.24 2.04 2.48
C PRO A 189 -27.85 2.05 1.83
N ILE A 190 -26.93 1.18 2.26
CA ILE A 190 -25.59 1.09 1.69
C ILE A 190 -25.44 -0.18 0.86
N ASN A 191 -24.97 -0.02 -0.37
CA ASN A 191 -24.50 -1.09 -1.23
C ASN A 191 -22.99 -1.23 -1.07
N TYR A 192 -22.51 -2.42 -0.72
CA TYR A 192 -21.10 -2.78 -0.70
C TYR A 192 -20.79 -3.64 -1.92
N TYR A 193 -19.71 -3.30 -2.65
CA TYR A 193 -19.22 -4.06 -3.79
C TYR A 193 -17.86 -4.64 -3.46
N TRP A 194 -17.70 -5.95 -3.63
CA TRP A 194 -16.47 -6.67 -3.27
C TRP A 194 -16.09 -7.75 -4.28
N PHE A 195 -14.81 -7.81 -4.64
CA PHE A 195 -14.29 -8.71 -5.67
C PHE A 195 -13.92 -10.11 -5.14
N GLY A 196 -14.04 -10.34 -3.84
CA GLY A 196 -13.56 -11.55 -3.19
C GLY A 196 -12.06 -11.50 -2.88
N VAL A 197 -11.58 -12.49 -2.15
CA VAL A 197 -10.16 -12.64 -1.80
C VAL A 197 -9.35 -13.01 -3.05
N ASN A 198 -8.09 -12.57 -3.10
CA ASN A 198 -7.15 -12.74 -4.21
C ASN A 198 -7.59 -12.05 -5.52
N SER A 199 -8.31 -10.93 -5.41
CA SER A 199 -8.83 -10.17 -6.54
C SER A 199 -8.84 -8.66 -6.28
N GLU A 200 -8.42 -7.86 -7.27
CA GLU A 200 -8.53 -6.39 -7.27
C GLU A 200 -8.09 -5.70 -5.95
N GLY A 201 -6.92 -6.09 -5.43
CA GLY A 201 -6.34 -5.52 -4.19
C GLY A 201 -6.88 -6.09 -2.87
N ASN A 202 -7.69 -7.15 -2.94
CA ASN A 202 -8.02 -8.00 -1.81
C ASN A 202 -7.05 -9.17 -1.78
N GLU A 203 -6.11 -9.16 -0.85
CA GLU A 203 -5.03 -10.14 -0.79
C GLU A 203 -5.07 -10.89 0.53
N PHE A 204 -4.94 -12.20 0.47
CA PHE A 204 -4.64 -13.02 1.63
C PHE A 204 -3.30 -13.72 1.40
N GLU A 205 -2.34 -13.45 2.27
CA GLU A 205 -1.03 -14.06 2.19
C GLU A 205 -0.50 -14.44 3.58
N ILE A 206 0.34 -15.48 3.59
CA ILE A 206 1.17 -15.79 4.75
C ILE A 206 2.55 -15.19 4.47
N SER A 207 2.96 -14.24 5.30
CA SER A 207 4.27 -13.60 5.17
C SER A 207 5.41 -14.62 5.26
N PRO A 208 6.65 -14.27 4.84
CA PRO A 208 7.82 -15.14 5.03
C PRO A 208 8.08 -15.52 6.50
N THR A 209 7.61 -14.70 7.45
CA THR A 209 7.71 -14.95 8.89
C THR A 209 6.57 -15.82 9.43
N GLY A 210 5.63 -16.24 8.57
CA GLY A 210 4.49 -17.08 8.92
C GLY A 210 3.26 -16.29 9.39
N GLN A 211 3.28 -14.96 9.27
CA GLN A 211 2.17 -14.13 9.72
C GLN A 211 1.09 -14.03 8.64
N PRO A 212 -0.17 -14.42 8.92
CA PRO A 212 -1.27 -14.15 7.99
C PRO A 212 -1.54 -12.65 7.91
N ILE A 213 -1.72 -12.18 6.68
CA ILE A 213 -2.09 -10.82 6.33
C ILE A 213 -3.29 -10.92 5.38
N LEU A 214 -4.36 -10.19 5.71
CA LEU A 214 -5.57 -10.11 4.92
C LEU A 214 -5.92 -8.65 4.67
N SER A 215 -6.01 -8.25 3.40
CA SER A 215 -6.50 -6.95 2.98
C SER A 215 -7.91 -7.10 2.41
N VAL A 216 -8.87 -6.36 2.98
CA VAL A 216 -10.26 -6.30 2.52
C VAL A 216 -10.54 -4.89 1.98
N ARG A 217 -10.71 -4.80 0.67
CA ARG A 217 -10.98 -3.57 -0.07
C ARG A 217 -12.34 -3.62 -0.76
N MET A 218 -13.21 -2.70 -0.38
CA MET A 218 -14.59 -2.65 -0.87
C MET A 218 -14.96 -1.25 -1.32
N LEU A 219 -15.91 -1.15 -2.25
CA LEU A 219 -16.60 0.10 -2.57
C LEU A 219 -17.94 0.14 -1.82
N ALA A 220 -18.19 1.19 -1.04
CA ALA A 220 -19.49 1.45 -0.45
C ALA A 220 -20.21 2.59 -1.19
N GLU A 221 -21.47 2.39 -1.55
CA GLU A 221 -22.34 3.35 -2.20
C GLU A 221 -23.56 3.68 -1.33
N ASN A 222 -23.84 4.96 -1.14
CA ASN A 222 -25.03 5.41 -0.44
C ASN A 222 -26.20 5.60 -1.42
N THR A 223 -27.23 4.76 -1.30
CA THR A 223 -28.44 4.83 -2.15
C THR A 223 -29.59 5.59 -1.50
N SER A 224 -29.39 6.18 -0.32
CA SER A 224 -30.40 7.00 0.37
C SER A 224 -30.36 8.47 -0.06
N SER A 225 -31.32 9.24 0.45
CA SER A 225 -31.37 10.70 0.33
C SER A 225 -30.62 11.45 1.43
N ASP A 226 -30.12 10.75 2.46
CA ASP A 226 -29.45 11.36 3.61
C ASP A 226 -27.93 11.12 3.54
N ILE A 227 -27.17 11.97 4.23
CA ILE A 227 -25.73 11.72 4.44
C ILE A 227 -25.60 10.59 5.47
N LEU A 228 -24.85 9.56 5.12
CA LEU A 228 -24.61 8.41 6.00
C LEU A 228 -23.12 8.24 6.24
N GLY A 229 -22.77 7.83 7.46
CA GLY A 229 -21.39 7.60 7.84
C GLY A 229 -21.12 6.14 8.14
N LEU A 230 -20.07 5.59 7.52
CA LEU A 230 -19.49 4.30 7.88
C LEU A 230 -18.54 4.50 9.07
N ASN A 231 -18.64 3.71 10.12
CA ASN A 231 -17.97 4.03 11.38
C ASN A 231 -16.92 3.00 11.76
N CYS A 232 -15.70 3.49 11.99
CA CYS A 232 -14.63 2.70 12.56
C CYS A 232 -13.57 3.61 13.20
N THR A 233 -13.74 3.91 14.49
CA THR A 233 -12.95 4.93 15.20
C THR A 233 -11.63 4.41 15.76
N SER A 234 -11.58 3.12 16.08
CA SER A 234 -10.41 2.42 16.57
C SER A 234 -10.62 0.91 16.38
N PRO A 235 -9.59 0.08 16.49
CA PRO A 235 -9.77 -1.38 16.42
C PRO A 235 -10.78 -1.92 17.44
N ALA A 236 -10.82 -1.34 18.65
CA ALA A 236 -11.80 -1.71 19.67
C ALA A 236 -13.23 -1.27 19.36
N ILE A 237 -13.39 -0.18 18.60
CA ILE A 237 -14.67 0.48 18.30
C ILE A 237 -14.79 0.63 16.79
N CYS A 238 -14.82 -0.52 16.13
CA CYS A 238 -15.00 -0.67 14.69
C CYS A 238 -16.22 -1.51 14.37
N ASN A 239 -16.98 -1.08 13.37
CA ASN A 239 -18.14 -1.82 12.87
C ASN A 239 -17.75 -2.95 11.90
N TYR A 240 -16.44 -3.16 11.70
CA TYR A 240 -15.87 -4.15 10.81
C TYR A 240 -14.90 -5.05 11.57
N ASP A 241 -15.05 -6.35 11.41
CA ASP A 241 -14.08 -7.33 11.90
C ASP A 241 -14.09 -8.62 11.09
N VAL A 242 -13.09 -9.47 11.32
CA VAL A 242 -13.06 -10.84 10.79
C VAL A 242 -13.41 -11.81 11.91
N TRP A 243 -14.23 -12.81 11.62
CA TRP A 243 -14.73 -13.79 12.59
C TRP A 243 -14.49 -15.21 12.09
N ASP A 244 -13.94 -16.07 12.95
CA ASP A 244 -13.65 -17.48 12.60
C ASP A 244 -14.66 -18.50 13.17
N GLY A 245 -15.81 -18.02 13.64
CA GLY A 245 -16.77 -18.84 14.38
C GLY A 245 -16.59 -18.80 15.90
N SER A 246 -15.42 -18.37 16.39
CA SER A 246 -15.06 -18.40 17.82
C SER A 246 -14.44 -17.10 18.36
N LYS A 247 -13.67 -16.39 17.54
CA LYS A 247 -12.90 -15.20 17.89
C LYS A 247 -13.08 -14.12 16.83
N SER A 248 -13.16 -12.88 17.31
CA SER A 248 -13.17 -11.67 16.48
C SER A 248 -11.75 -11.15 16.35
N PHE A 249 -11.36 -10.86 15.11
CA PHE A 249 -10.10 -10.26 14.73
C PHE A 249 -10.34 -8.82 14.32
N LYS A 250 -9.74 -7.91 15.08
CA LYS A 250 -9.75 -6.48 14.84
C LYS A 250 -8.60 -6.09 13.91
N TYR A 251 -8.84 -5.06 13.12
CA TYR A 251 -7.92 -4.60 12.09
C TYR A 251 -6.58 -4.11 12.66
N SER A 252 -5.56 -4.15 11.83
CA SER A 252 -4.22 -3.61 12.06
C SER A 252 -3.89 -2.37 11.20
N GLY A 253 -4.71 -2.05 10.21
CA GLY A 253 -4.67 -0.78 9.47
C GLY A 253 -5.96 -0.53 8.69
N MET A 254 -6.27 0.73 8.34
CA MET A 254 -7.43 1.07 7.50
C MET A 254 -7.43 2.52 6.99
N ASP A 255 -8.31 2.85 6.04
CA ASP A 255 -8.40 4.18 5.44
C ASP A 255 -9.32 5.21 6.16
N PHE A 256 -9.88 4.89 7.34
CA PHE A 256 -10.82 5.77 8.05
C PHE A 256 -10.09 6.86 8.84
N THR A 257 -9.62 7.89 8.15
CA THR A 257 -8.74 8.94 8.71
C THR A 257 -9.29 9.71 9.90
N SER A 258 -10.63 9.79 10.05
CA SER A 258 -11.29 10.47 11.18
C SER A 258 -12.24 9.54 11.94
N GLY A 259 -12.01 8.23 11.83
CA GLY A 259 -12.86 7.22 12.45
C GLY A 259 -14.22 7.01 11.77
N GLN A 260 -14.48 7.73 10.68
CA GLN A 260 -15.72 7.66 9.92
C GLN A 260 -15.46 8.01 8.45
N ILE A 261 -16.21 7.39 7.55
CA ILE A 261 -16.30 7.78 6.14
C ILE A 261 -17.73 8.28 5.88
N ASN A 262 -17.87 9.58 5.62
CA ASN A 262 -19.15 10.18 5.25
C ASN A 262 -19.42 10.02 3.75
N LEU A 263 -20.60 9.50 3.43
CA LEU A 263 -21.11 9.26 2.09
C LEU A 263 -22.31 10.19 1.85
N ASN A 264 -22.16 11.12 0.92
CA ASN A 264 -23.28 11.92 0.43
C ASN A 264 -24.26 11.04 -0.37
N PRO A 265 -25.52 11.45 -0.51
CA PRO A 265 -26.51 10.76 -1.35
C PRO A 265 -25.97 10.47 -2.76
N GLY A 266 -26.08 9.22 -3.21
CA GLY A 266 -25.66 8.78 -4.55
C GLY A 266 -24.15 8.71 -4.78
N THR A 267 -23.32 8.93 -3.74
CA THR A 267 -21.87 8.84 -3.85
C THR A 267 -21.35 7.48 -3.42
N SER A 268 -20.17 7.12 -3.93
CA SER A 268 -19.46 5.90 -3.55
C SER A 268 -18.05 6.23 -3.07
N LYS A 269 -17.53 5.46 -2.12
CA LYS A 269 -16.13 5.49 -1.73
C LYS A 269 -15.56 4.10 -1.53
N GLU A 270 -14.34 3.93 -2.01
CA GLU A 270 -13.52 2.76 -1.70
C GLU A 270 -12.88 2.93 -0.33
N PHE A 271 -12.76 1.83 0.40
CA PHE A 271 -11.98 1.76 1.63
C PHE A 271 -11.28 0.42 1.73
N ASN A 272 -10.10 0.42 2.35
CA ASN A 272 -9.35 -0.78 2.70
C ASN A 272 -9.27 -0.98 4.21
N ILE A 273 -9.35 -2.23 4.65
CA ILE A 273 -9.11 -2.67 6.02
C ILE A 273 -8.12 -3.83 5.99
N LEU A 274 -7.04 -3.69 6.75
CA LEU A 274 -5.97 -4.67 6.88
C LEU A 274 -6.10 -5.42 8.19
N PHE A 275 -6.00 -6.74 8.14
CA PHE A 275 -5.92 -7.64 9.29
C PHE A 275 -4.58 -8.35 9.26
N GLY A 276 -3.88 -8.38 10.39
CA GLY A 276 -2.53 -8.91 10.43
C GLY A 276 -1.96 -8.87 11.85
N PRO A 277 -0.70 -8.41 12.04
CA PRO A 277 -0.10 -8.36 13.36
C PRO A 277 -0.82 -7.39 14.29
N ASN A 278 -0.78 -7.68 15.59
CA ASN A 278 -1.33 -6.82 16.62
C ASN A 278 -0.49 -5.55 16.75
N ILE A 279 -1.09 -4.40 16.47
CA ILE A 279 -0.47 -3.08 16.59
C ILE A 279 -0.82 -2.35 17.89
N GLY A 280 -1.55 -2.98 18.82
CA GLY A 280 -2.06 -2.33 20.03
C GLY A 280 -3.36 -1.59 19.80
N TYR A 281 -3.70 -0.65 20.71
CA TYR A 281 -4.91 0.20 20.63
C TYR A 281 -6.25 -0.55 20.50
N GLY A 282 -6.32 -1.77 21.04
CA GLY A 282 -7.49 -2.64 20.95
C GLY A 282 -7.53 -3.51 19.69
N GLY A 283 -6.46 -3.50 18.88
CA GLY A 283 -6.25 -4.44 17.79
C GLY A 283 -6.00 -5.85 18.31
N THR A 284 -6.06 -6.81 17.40
CA THR A 284 -5.77 -8.21 17.70
C THR A 284 -4.88 -8.80 16.63
N GLN A 285 -4.10 -9.82 16.99
CA GLN A 285 -3.39 -10.64 16.01
C GLN A 285 -4.40 -11.41 15.16
N PHE A 286 -4.36 -11.24 13.84
CA PHE A 286 -5.04 -12.14 12.93
C PHE A 286 -4.34 -13.50 12.94
N GLU A 287 -5.11 -14.56 13.17
CA GLU A 287 -4.65 -15.94 13.25
C GLU A 287 -5.42 -16.76 12.21
N TYR A 288 -4.68 -17.47 11.36
CA TYR A 288 -5.24 -18.30 10.31
C TYR A 288 -5.12 -19.78 10.65
N ASP A 289 -6.22 -20.51 10.46
CA ASP A 289 -6.36 -21.94 10.59
C ASP A 289 -7.16 -22.43 9.38
N SER A 290 -6.52 -23.20 8.50
CA SER A 290 -7.12 -23.69 7.26
C SER A 290 -8.29 -24.66 7.46
N SER A 291 -8.54 -25.11 8.69
CA SER A 291 -9.72 -25.91 9.03
C SER A 291 -10.95 -25.07 9.36
N LYS A 292 -10.79 -23.74 9.49
CA LYS A 292 -11.86 -22.82 9.85
C LYS A 292 -12.39 -22.04 8.65
N SER A 293 -13.64 -21.64 8.78
CA SER A 293 -14.30 -20.68 7.90
C SER A 293 -14.15 -19.28 8.51
N TYR A 294 -13.89 -18.29 7.67
CA TYR A 294 -13.78 -16.90 8.09
C TYR A 294 -14.91 -16.07 7.47
N GLU A 295 -15.38 -15.08 8.22
CA GLU A 295 -16.39 -14.12 7.77
C GLU A 295 -15.90 -12.70 8.01
N PHE A 296 -16.00 -11.83 7.02
CA PHE A 296 -15.92 -10.39 7.21
C PHE A 296 -17.29 -9.89 7.64
N ARG A 297 -17.39 -9.31 8.83
CA ARG A 297 -18.65 -8.83 9.38
C ARG A 297 -18.72 -7.33 9.31
N ILE A 298 -19.88 -6.86 8.86
CA ILE A 298 -20.28 -5.45 8.83
C ILE A 298 -21.40 -5.31 9.86
N SER A 299 -21.29 -4.35 10.77
CA SER A 299 -22.27 -4.09 11.82
C SER A 299 -22.48 -2.59 12.02
N GLU A 300 -23.14 -1.96 11.06
CA GLU A 300 -23.46 -0.53 11.09
C GLU A 300 -24.81 -0.26 11.77
N PRO A 301 -25.10 0.98 12.22
CA PRO A 301 -26.38 1.31 12.87
C PRO A 301 -27.63 1.03 12.02
N PHE A 302 -27.47 0.95 10.69
CA PHE A 302 -28.55 0.71 9.73
C PHE A 302 -28.65 -0.75 9.28
N GLY A 303 -27.79 -1.65 9.77
CA GLY A 303 -27.87 -3.07 9.45
C GLY A 303 -26.55 -3.82 9.65
N SER A 304 -26.63 -5.14 9.55
CA SER A 304 -25.48 -6.05 9.69
C SER A 304 -25.46 -7.10 8.59
N LEU A 305 -24.27 -7.55 8.23
CA LEU A 305 -24.03 -8.60 7.25
C LEU A 305 -22.74 -9.35 7.57
N ASN A 306 -22.73 -10.66 7.30
CA ASN A 306 -21.51 -11.47 7.31
C ASN A 306 -21.23 -11.94 5.88
N ILE A 307 -20.01 -11.70 5.41
CA ILE A 307 -19.53 -12.08 4.08
C ILE A 307 -18.49 -13.18 4.27
N HIS A 308 -18.67 -14.32 3.60
CA HIS A 308 -17.71 -15.42 3.69
C HIS A 308 -16.38 -15.03 3.02
N LEU A 309 -15.28 -15.31 3.72
CA LEU A 309 -13.92 -15.12 3.23
C LEU A 309 -13.39 -16.49 2.83
N ASP A 310 -13.34 -16.77 1.53
CA ASP A 310 -12.78 -17.99 0.95
C ASP A 310 -11.23 -18.00 1.10
N LEU A 311 -10.76 -18.10 2.35
CA LEU A 311 -9.34 -18.13 2.70
C LEU A 311 -8.80 -19.57 2.56
N GLU A 312 -8.74 -20.06 1.32
CA GLU A 312 -8.15 -21.35 0.95
C GLU A 312 -6.72 -21.23 0.40
#